data_AF-A0A932DCC3-F1
#
_entry.id   AF-A0A932DCC3-F1
#
_cell.length_a   1.000
_cell.length_b   1.000
_cell.length_c   1.000
_cell.angle_alpha   90.00
_cell.angle_beta   90.00
_cell.angle_gamma   90.00
#
_symmetry.space_group_name_H-M   'P 1'
#
loop_
_entity.id
_entity.type
_entity.pdbx_description
1 polymer ?
#
loop_
_entity_poly.entity_id
_entity_poly.type
_entity_poly.pdbx_seq_one_letter_code
_entity_poly.pdbx_strand_id
1 'polypeptide(L)'
;MRPKASLRFYFLGLAVAALEEFITQGVLKQNYAAWIVPTIIAFVPFLILVRCIGGLLDNNFAEARAVLIYYVAAGGIGLLFEWFVIGLTPWSNPSAPFLAMLIFQLGMFSFWGSVALAPRLLLDRRESVGRVRRWFVRALISGMAVIYVLAFTVPREIRFPATIAAVLFTFLALNISYHQYLRALRTAG
;
A
#
# COMPACT_ATOMS: atom_id res chain seq x y z
N MET A 1 -10.96 10.34 -15.66
CA MET A 1 -10.05 10.00 -16.80
C MET A 1 -10.53 8.71 -17.46
N ARG A 2 -10.85 8.73 -18.76
CA ARG A 2 -11.40 7.59 -19.52
C ARG A 2 -10.41 6.40 -19.65
N PRO A 3 -10.89 5.15 -19.83
CA PRO A 3 -10.13 3.95 -19.54
C PRO A 3 -9.36 3.45 -20.77
N LYS A 4 -8.06 3.69 -20.78
CA LYS A 4 -7.13 2.63 -21.19
C LYS A 4 -6.49 2.12 -19.90
N ALA A 5 -6.48 0.81 -19.74
CA ALA A 5 -5.64 0.15 -18.74
C ALA A 5 -4.18 0.50 -19.07
N SER A 6 -3.71 1.66 -18.59
CA SER A 6 -2.33 2.06 -18.83
C SER A 6 -1.48 1.06 -18.05
N LEU A 7 -0.62 0.33 -18.77
CA LEU A 7 0.33 -0.63 -18.20
C LEU A 7 1.08 -0.05 -16.98
N ARG A 8 1.28 1.29 -16.98
CA ARG A 8 1.89 2.05 -15.89
C ARG A 8 1.15 1.93 -14.56
N PHE A 9 -0.18 1.74 -14.56
CA PHE A 9 -0.95 1.56 -13.33
C PHE A 9 -0.51 0.27 -12.62
N TYR A 10 -0.51 -0.85 -13.36
CA TYR A 10 -0.07 -2.14 -12.84
C TYR A 10 1.39 -2.12 -12.45
N PHE A 11 2.25 -1.55 -13.31
CA PHE A 11 3.68 -1.45 -13.02
C PHE A 11 3.96 -0.69 -11.73
N LEU A 12 3.32 0.47 -11.52
CA LEU A 12 3.52 1.26 -10.31
C LEU A 12 2.99 0.56 -9.06
N GLY A 13 1.81 -0.09 -9.16
CA GLY A 13 1.24 -0.83 -8.04
C GLY A 13 2.11 -2.03 -7.65
N LEU A 14 2.52 -2.81 -8.65
CA LEU A 14 3.43 -3.94 -8.47
C LEU A 14 4.81 -3.51 -7.97
N ALA A 15 5.33 -2.36 -8.39
CA ALA A 15 6.59 -1.84 -7.87
C ALA A 15 6.50 -1.55 -6.37
N VAL A 16 5.41 -0.94 -5.90
CA VAL A 16 5.19 -0.70 -4.47
C VAL A 16 5.09 -2.02 -3.70
N ALA A 17 4.32 -2.98 -4.21
CA ALA A 17 4.15 -4.28 -3.58
C ALA A 17 5.47 -5.08 -3.56
N ALA A 18 6.18 -5.16 -4.69
CA ALA A 18 7.39 -5.96 -4.82
C ALA A 18 8.54 -5.46 -3.94
N LEU A 19 8.65 -4.15 -3.72
CA LEU A 19 9.67 -3.58 -2.84
C LEU A 19 9.49 -4.01 -1.38
N GLU A 20 8.24 -4.12 -0.92
CA GLU A 20 7.89 -4.54 0.43
C GLU A 20 8.00 -6.07 0.55
N GLU A 21 7.42 -6.82 -0.39
CA GLU A 21 7.42 -8.29 -0.38
C GLU A 21 8.83 -8.87 -0.50
N PHE A 22 9.74 -8.18 -1.22
CA PHE A 22 11.14 -8.58 -1.27
C PHE A 22 11.77 -8.58 0.13
N ILE A 23 11.45 -7.58 0.95
CA ILE A 23 11.94 -7.52 2.32
C ILE A 23 11.27 -8.59 3.18
N THR A 24 9.95 -8.67 3.17
CA THR A 24 9.23 -9.54 4.11
C THR A 24 9.36 -11.02 3.79
N GLN A 25 9.25 -11.40 2.51
CA GLN A 25 9.38 -12.81 2.10
C GLN A 25 10.82 -13.16 1.73
N GLY A 26 11.47 -12.33 0.91
CA GLY A 26 12.81 -12.60 0.40
C GLY A 26 13.89 -12.48 1.47
N VAL A 27 13.95 -11.36 2.18
CA VAL A 27 15.04 -11.09 3.14
C VAL A 27 14.74 -11.67 4.52
N LEU A 28 13.58 -11.37 5.09
CA LEU A 28 13.26 -11.73 6.47
C LEU A 28 12.90 -13.21 6.62
N LYS A 29 12.07 -13.75 5.72
CA LYS A 29 11.65 -15.16 5.74
C LYS A 29 12.53 -16.09 4.90
N GLN A 30 13.50 -15.54 4.15
CA GLN A 30 14.40 -16.29 3.27
C GLN A 30 13.67 -17.20 2.26
N ASN A 31 12.48 -16.77 1.83
CA ASN A 31 11.61 -17.54 0.95
C ASN A 31 11.39 -16.78 -0.37
N TYR A 32 12.35 -16.91 -1.28
CA TYR A 32 12.30 -16.26 -2.59
C TYR A 32 11.16 -16.76 -3.49
N ALA A 33 10.73 -18.02 -3.32
CA ALA A 33 9.56 -18.54 -4.03
C ALA A 33 8.27 -17.86 -3.53
N ALA A 34 8.15 -17.66 -2.21
CA ALA A 34 7.06 -16.90 -1.61
C ALA A 34 7.18 -15.38 -1.82
N TRP A 35 8.32 -14.89 -2.31
CA TRP A 35 8.40 -13.53 -2.84
C TRP A 35 7.79 -13.47 -4.24
N ILE A 36 8.20 -14.32 -5.19
CA ILE A 36 7.77 -14.18 -6.59
C ILE A 36 6.32 -14.63 -6.82
N VAL A 37 5.95 -15.79 -6.29
CA VAL A 37 4.68 -16.46 -6.63
C VAL A 37 3.48 -15.72 -6.01
N PRO A 38 3.44 -15.42 -4.70
CA PRO A 38 2.40 -14.59 -4.10
C PRO A 38 2.43 -13.16 -4.62
N THR A 39 3.58 -12.55 -4.90
CA THR A 39 3.59 -11.16 -5.40
C THR A 39 2.84 -11.04 -6.73
N ILE A 40 2.99 -12.02 -7.62
CA ILE A 40 2.28 -12.02 -8.90
C ILE A 40 0.82 -12.49 -8.71
N ILE A 41 0.59 -13.57 -7.97
CA ILE A 41 -0.74 -14.19 -7.85
C ILE A 41 -1.67 -13.39 -6.92
N ALA A 42 -1.16 -12.67 -5.92
CA ALA A 42 -1.97 -11.85 -5.03
C ALA A 42 -2.16 -10.43 -5.60
N PHE A 43 -1.06 -9.74 -5.93
CA PHE A 43 -1.18 -8.32 -6.29
C PHE A 43 -1.70 -8.07 -7.70
N VAL A 44 -1.48 -8.96 -8.68
CA VAL A 44 -2.06 -8.75 -10.02
C VAL A 44 -3.59 -8.84 -9.99
N PRO A 45 -4.21 -9.92 -9.45
CA PRO A 45 -5.68 -9.97 -9.31
C PRO A 45 -6.22 -8.86 -8.43
N PHE A 46 -5.54 -8.52 -7.33
CA PHE A 46 -5.90 -7.37 -6.51
C PHE A 46 -5.94 -6.07 -7.33
N LEU A 47 -4.87 -5.77 -8.08
CA LEU A 47 -4.77 -4.57 -8.91
C LEU A 47 -5.83 -4.53 -10.02
N ILE A 48 -6.16 -5.67 -10.61
CA ILE A 48 -7.25 -5.79 -11.59
C ILE A 48 -8.59 -5.46 -10.92
N LEU A 49 -8.89 -6.09 -9.78
CA LEU A 49 -10.12 -5.90 -9.04
C LEU A 49 -10.31 -4.43 -8.62
N VAL A 50 -9.31 -3.85 -7.95
CA VAL A 50 -9.41 -2.44 -7.52
C VAL A 50 -9.49 -1.53 -8.73
N ARG A 51 -8.83 -1.83 -9.86
CA ARG A 51 -8.96 -1.03 -11.08
C ARG A 51 -10.40 -1.00 -11.59
N CYS A 52 -11.08 -2.14 -11.60
CA CYS A 52 -12.50 -2.25 -11.97
C CYS A 52 -13.38 -1.42 -11.02
N ILE A 53 -13.20 -1.58 -9.71
CA ILE A 53 -13.90 -0.79 -8.68
C ILE A 53 -13.67 0.70 -8.93
N GLY A 54 -12.42 1.10 -9.16
CA GLY A 54 -12.06 2.47 -9.43
C GLY A 54 -12.74 3.05 -10.67
N GLY A 55 -12.83 2.29 -11.76
CA GLY A 55 -13.57 2.71 -12.95
C GLY A 55 -15.06 2.92 -12.68
N LEU A 56 -15.69 2.05 -11.89
CA LEU A 56 -17.07 2.21 -11.46
C LEU A 56 -17.25 3.46 -10.59
N LEU A 57 -16.37 3.68 -9.61
CA LEU A 57 -16.45 4.84 -8.72
C LEU A 57 -16.26 6.16 -9.47
N ASP A 58 -15.30 6.21 -10.39
CA ASP A 58 -15.00 7.42 -11.18
C ASP A 58 -16.18 7.83 -12.09
N ASN A 59 -17.08 6.88 -12.43
CA ASN A 59 -18.28 7.16 -13.24
C ASN A 59 -19.50 7.59 -12.42
N ASN A 60 -19.54 7.27 -11.11
CA ASN A 60 -20.73 7.43 -10.28
C ASN A 60 -20.61 8.50 -9.19
N PHE A 61 -19.39 8.96 -8.90
CA PHE A 61 -19.14 9.90 -7.81
C PHE A 61 -18.24 11.05 -8.24
N ALA A 62 -18.37 12.19 -7.55
CA ALA A 62 -17.41 13.29 -7.63
C ALA A 62 -16.00 12.79 -7.30
N GLU A 63 -14.99 13.31 -7.99
CA GLU A 63 -13.65 12.72 -8.02
C GLU A 63 -13.02 12.52 -6.64
N ALA A 64 -13.08 13.53 -5.76
CA ALA A 64 -12.53 13.39 -4.41
C ALA A 64 -13.25 12.31 -3.59
N ARG A 65 -14.56 12.13 -3.80
CA ARG A 65 -15.34 11.07 -3.16
C ARG A 65 -15.01 9.70 -3.76
N ALA A 66 -14.88 9.61 -5.08
CA ALA A 66 -14.46 8.39 -5.77
C ALA A 66 -13.09 7.91 -5.26
N VAL A 67 -12.11 8.81 -5.13
CA VAL A 67 -10.77 8.48 -4.62
C VAL A 67 -10.79 8.04 -3.16
N LEU A 68 -11.61 8.69 -2.31
CA LEU A 68 -11.73 8.29 -0.90
C LEU A 68 -12.35 6.89 -0.78
N ILE A 69 -13.47 6.63 -1.47
CA ILE A 69 -14.12 5.31 -1.45
C ILE A 69 -13.16 4.26 -2.03
N TYR A 70 -12.45 4.59 -3.10
CA TYR A 70 -11.45 3.72 -3.72
C TYR A 70 -10.36 3.30 -2.73
N TYR A 71 -9.81 4.26 -1.98
CA TYR A 71 -8.78 3.99 -0.97
C TYR A 71 -9.30 3.07 0.13
N VAL A 72 -10.49 3.38 0.67
CA VAL A 72 -11.11 2.58 1.75
C VAL A 72 -11.44 1.17 1.27
N ALA A 73 -12.00 1.03 0.06
CA ALA A 73 -12.32 -0.27 -0.53
C ALA A 73 -11.04 -1.08 -0.79
N ALA A 74 -9.99 -0.47 -1.33
CA ALA A 74 -8.74 -1.16 -1.61
C ALA A 74 -8.05 -1.66 -0.32
N GLY A 75 -7.94 -0.80 0.70
CA GLY A 75 -7.38 -1.21 2.00
C GLY A 75 -8.22 -2.30 2.67
N GLY A 76 -9.55 -2.20 2.60
CA GLY A 76 -10.47 -3.21 3.14
C GLY A 76 -10.37 -4.55 2.43
N ILE A 77 -10.35 -4.56 1.09
CA ILE A 77 -10.15 -5.78 0.29
C ILE A 77 -8.78 -6.41 0.62
N GLY A 78 -7.76 -5.59 0.77
CA GLY A 78 -6.44 -6.03 1.21
C GLY A 78 -6.48 -6.74 2.55
N LEU A 79 -7.15 -6.15 3.56
CA LEU A 79 -7.35 -6.79 4.86
C LEU A 79 -8.12 -8.12 4.75
N LEU A 80 -9.15 -8.19 3.91
CA LEU A 80 -9.85 -9.46 3.68
C LEU A 80 -8.90 -10.53 3.11
N PHE A 81 -7.98 -10.14 2.21
CA PHE A 81 -6.97 -11.05 1.69
C PHE A 81 -5.99 -11.50 2.79
N GLU A 82 -5.51 -10.57 3.63
CA GLU A 82 -4.70 -10.89 4.80
C GLU A 82 -5.39 -11.89 5.73
N TRP A 83 -6.69 -11.68 5.97
CA TRP A 83 -7.45 -12.46 6.93
C TRP A 83 -7.79 -13.85 6.41
N PHE A 84 -8.27 -13.95 5.17
CA PHE A 84 -8.85 -15.19 4.66
C PHE A 84 -7.90 -15.99 3.77
N VAL A 85 -6.86 -15.37 3.21
CA VAL A 85 -5.90 -16.05 2.33
C VAL A 85 -4.56 -16.24 3.01
N ILE A 86 -4.05 -15.22 3.70
CA ILE A 86 -2.74 -15.28 4.36
C ILE A 86 -2.87 -15.80 5.80
N GLY A 87 -4.00 -15.56 6.47
CA GLY A 87 -4.27 -15.97 7.84
C GLY A 87 -3.79 -14.99 8.91
N LEU A 88 -3.48 -13.75 8.55
CA LEU A 88 -3.04 -12.67 9.46
C LEU A 88 -4.23 -11.92 10.07
N THR A 89 -5.16 -12.67 10.66
CA THR A 89 -6.33 -12.09 11.32
C THR A 89 -6.00 -11.53 12.71
N PRO A 90 -6.75 -10.52 13.20
CA PRO A 90 -6.59 -10.02 14.56
C PRO A 90 -6.77 -11.08 15.65
N TRP A 91 -7.59 -12.09 15.40
CA TRP A 91 -7.89 -13.18 16.34
C TRP A 91 -6.94 -14.37 16.20
N SER A 92 -6.01 -14.36 15.25
CA SER A 92 -4.99 -15.42 15.09
C SER A 92 -4.01 -15.47 16.27
N ASN A 93 -3.79 -14.35 16.95
CA ASN A 93 -2.95 -14.27 18.14
C ASN A 93 -3.68 -13.54 19.29
N PRO A 94 -4.49 -14.25 20.10
CA PRO A 94 -5.23 -13.65 21.22
C PRO A 94 -4.33 -13.08 22.32
N SER A 95 -3.06 -13.48 22.36
CA SER A 95 -2.08 -13.00 23.34
C SER A 95 -1.42 -11.68 22.96
N ALA A 96 -1.60 -11.21 21.72
CA ALA A 96 -1.04 -9.95 21.26
C ALA A 96 -1.71 -8.75 21.96
N PRO A 97 -0.96 -7.73 22.41
CA PRO A 97 -1.55 -6.51 22.93
C PRO A 97 -2.49 -5.87 21.90
N PHE A 98 -3.70 -5.49 22.33
CA PHE A 98 -4.73 -4.90 21.46
C PHE A 98 -4.18 -3.76 20.60
N LEU A 99 -3.42 -2.83 21.19
CA LEU A 99 -2.86 -1.70 20.48
C LEU A 99 -1.84 -2.10 19.40
N ALA A 100 -1.02 -3.11 19.67
CA ALA A 100 -0.05 -3.61 18.69
C ALA A 100 -0.77 -4.27 17.51
N MET A 101 -1.82 -5.06 17.79
CA MET A 101 -2.65 -5.65 16.76
C MET A 101 -3.37 -4.59 15.93
N LEU A 102 -3.93 -3.56 16.57
CA LEU A 102 -4.59 -2.45 15.87
C LEU A 102 -3.61 -1.72 14.94
N ILE A 103 -2.42 -1.37 15.41
CA ILE A 103 -1.38 -0.70 14.59
C ILE A 103 -0.98 -1.59 13.42
N PHE A 104 -0.80 -2.89 13.65
CA PHE A 104 -0.49 -3.86 12.60
C PHE A 104 -1.57 -3.85 11.51
N GLN A 105 -2.84 -3.98 11.88
CA GLN A 105 -3.95 -4.01 10.93
C GLN A 105 -4.11 -2.68 10.18
N LEU A 106 -3.93 -1.54 10.85
CA LEU A 106 -3.95 -0.23 10.19
C LEU A 106 -2.77 -0.06 9.21
N GLY A 107 -1.60 -0.62 9.54
CA GLY A 107 -0.45 -0.63 8.63
C GLY A 107 -0.69 -1.52 7.41
N MET A 108 -1.25 -2.72 7.59
CA MET A 108 -1.63 -3.61 6.47
C MET A 108 -2.67 -2.95 5.58
N PHE A 109 -3.72 -2.36 6.15
CA PHE A 109 -4.71 -1.57 5.42
C PHE A 109 -4.03 -0.46 4.60
N SER A 110 -3.11 0.28 5.21
CA SER A 110 -2.41 1.37 4.57
C SER A 110 -1.49 0.88 3.44
N PHE A 111 -0.83 -0.26 3.61
CA PHE A 111 -0.02 -0.90 2.58
C PHE A 111 -0.86 -1.27 1.36
N TRP A 112 -1.94 -2.03 1.53
CA TRP A 112 -2.83 -2.43 0.44
C TRP A 112 -3.48 -1.22 -0.25
N GLY A 113 -3.92 -0.26 0.55
CA GLY A 113 -4.41 1.03 0.05
C GLY A 113 -3.35 1.77 -0.75
N SER A 114 -2.08 1.71 -0.36
CA SER A 114 -0.95 2.33 -1.05
C SER A 114 -0.64 1.65 -2.39
N VAL A 115 -0.65 0.32 -2.44
CA VAL A 115 -0.47 -0.46 -3.68
C VAL A 115 -1.51 -0.05 -4.73
N ALA A 116 -2.75 0.18 -4.31
CA ALA A 116 -3.83 0.63 -5.19
C ALA A 116 -3.79 2.12 -5.53
N LEU A 117 -3.53 2.99 -4.55
CA LEU A 117 -3.68 4.44 -4.68
C LEU A 117 -2.42 5.14 -5.21
N ALA A 118 -1.22 4.61 -4.94
CA ALA A 118 0.03 5.19 -5.43
C ALA A 118 0.04 5.35 -6.97
N PRO A 119 -0.41 4.37 -7.77
CA PRO A 119 -0.56 4.56 -9.21
C PRO A 119 -1.43 5.75 -9.61
N ARG A 120 -2.57 5.96 -8.95
CA ARG A 120 -3.47 7.09 -9.23
C ARG A 120 -2.78 8.42 -8.93
N LEU A 121 -2.15 8.54 -7.76
CA LEU A 121 -1.44 9.74 -7.34
C LEU A 121 -0.23 10.06 -8.24
N LEU A 122 0.56 9.05 -8.59
CA LEU A 122 1.78 9.22 -9.39
C LEU A 122 1.49 9.54 -10.85
N LEU A 123 0.36 9.05 -11.38
CA LEU A 123 -0.05 9.30 -12.76
C LEU A 123 -0.87 10.58 -12.94
N ASP A 124 -1.42 11.14 -11.86
CA ASP A 124 -2.12 12.43 -11.90
C ASP A 124 -1.13 13.55 -12.26
N ARG A 125 -1.42 14.30 -13.33
CA ARG A 125 -0.54 15.36 -13.88
C ARG A 125 -0.97 16.78 -13.52
N ARG A 126 -2.05 16.97 -12.77
CA ARG A 126 -2.49 18.30 -12.33
C ARG A 126 -1.42 19.01 -11.51
N GLU A 127 -1.31 20.32 -11.70
CA GLU A 127 -0.35 21.15 -10.97
C GLU A 127 -0.63 21.17 -9.46
N SER A 128 -1.91 21.24 -9.08
CA SER A 128 -2.39 21.18 -7.70
C SER A 128 -1.91 19.92 -6.95
N VAL A 129 -1.69 18.82 -7.68
CA VAL A 129 -1.23 17.53 -7.14
C VAL A 129 0.29 17.39 -7.18
N GLY A 130 0.99 18.20 -7.99
CA GLY A 130 2.43 18.09 -8.21
C GLY A 130 3.26 18.15 -6.92
N ARG A 131 2.88 18.98 -5.95
CA ARG A 131 3.54 19.05 -4.64
C ARG A 131 3.32 17.76 -3.82
N VAL A 132 2.09 17.26 -3.76
CA VAL A 132 1.74 16.03 -3.04
C VAL A 132 2.46 14.82 -3.63
N ARG A 133 2.50 14.72 -4.95
CA ARG A 133 3.21 13.66 -5.67
C ARG A 133 4.71 13.62 -5.33
N ARG A 134 5.38 14.78 -5.30
CA ARG A 134 6.80 14.86 -4.91
C ARG A 134 7.03 14.44 -3.47
N TRP A 135 6.19 14.88 -2.55
CA TRP A 135 6.28 14.48 -1.14
C TRP A 135 6.04 12.99 -0.95
N PHE A 136 5.04 12.44 -1.61
CA PHE A 136 4.76 11.00 -1.60
C PHE A 136 5.97 10.18 -2.05
N VAL A 137 6.58 10.53 -3.19
CA VAL A 137 7.76 9.81 -3.71
C VAL A 137 8.92 9.90 -2.73
N ARG A 138 9.20 11.09 -2.18
CA ARG A 138 10.27 11.28 -1.19
C ARG A 138 10.02 10.44 0.07
N ALA A 139 8.80 10.49 0.61
CA ALA A 139 8.44 9.73 1.80
C ALA A 139 8.53 8.22 1.56
N LEU A 140 8.06 7.73 0.42
CA LEU A 140 8.15 6.31 0.04
C LEU A 140 9.61 5.86 -0.10
N ILE A 141 10.43 6.61 -0.84
CA ILE A 141 11.85 6.27 -1.04
C ILE A 141 12.60 6.31 0.30
N SER A 142 12.42 7.37 1.10
CA SER A 142 13.09 7.49 2.40
C SER A 142 12.66 6.36 3.34
N GLY A 143 11.36 6.05 3.40
CA GLY A 143 10.86 4.95 4.22
C GLY A 143 11.43 3.60 3.77
N MET A 144 11.43 3.33 2.47
CA MET A 144 12.04 2.11 1.91
C MET A 144 13.55 2.04 2.19
N ALA A 145 14.27 3.15 2.08
CA ALA A 145 15.69 3.19 2.43
C ALA A 145 15.92 2.80 3.90
N VAL A 146 15.12 3.33 4.83
CA VAL A 146 15.17 2.96 6.25
C VAL A 146 14.86 1.48 6.45
N ILE A 147 13.79 0.96 5.83
CA ILE A 147 13.40 -0.45 5.91
C ILE A 147 14.54 -1.36 5.45
N TYR A 148 15.18 -1.04 4.33
CA TYR A 148 16.28 -1.84 3.79
C TYR A 148 17.51 -1.77 4.68
N VAL A 149 17.88 -0.58 5.18
CA VAL A 149 18.98 -0.45 6.14
C VAL A 149 18.72 -1.36 7.35
N LEU A 150 17.53 -1.28 7.96
CA LEU A 150 17.18 -2.11 9.10
C LEU A 150 17.23 -3.60 8.78
N ALA A 151 16.68 -4.01 7.63
CA ALA A 151 16.65 -5.41 7.21
C ALA A 151 18.06 -6.02 7.07
N PHE A 152 19.07 -5.23 6.70
CA PHE A 152 20.44 -5.70 6.46
C PHE A 152 21.42 -5.42 7.61
N THR A 153 21.19 -4.43 8.46
CA THR A 153 22.15 -4.04 9.52
C THR A 153 21.75 -4.48 10.92
N VAL A 154 20.46 -4.74 11.17
CA VAL A 154 19.96 -5.06 12.51
C VAL A 154 20.28 -6.52 12.89
N PRO A 155 20.65 -6.80 14.16
CA PRO A 155 20.86 -8.16 14.66
C PRO A 155 19.67 -9.09 14.41
N ARG A 156 19.95 -10.38 14.17
CA ARG A 156 18.95 -11.35 13.69
C ARG A 156 17.75 -11.47 14.63
N GLU A 157 17.99 -11.31 15.93
CA GLU A 157 17.01 -11.48 17.02
C GLU A 157 15.89 -10.44 16.95
N ILE A 158 16.20 -9.21 16.54
CA ILE A 158 15.24 -8.09 16.49
C ILE A 158 14.98 -7.60 15.07
N ARG A 159 15.65 -8.17 14.06
CA ARG A 159 15.54 -7.78 12.66
C ARG A 159 14.10 -7.83 12.15
N PHE A 160 13.40 -8.93 12.40
CA PHE A 160 12.01 -9.10 11.96
C PHE A 160 11.09 -8.02 12.57
N PRO A 161 10.96 -7.87 13.91
CA PRO A 161 10.08 -6.88 14.48
C PRO A 161 10.49 -5.44 14.14
N ALA A 162 11.79 -5.11 14.10
CA ALA A 162 12.24 -3.77 13.74
C ALA A 162 11.90 -3.40 12.28
N THR A 163 12.10 -4.34 11.36
CA THR A 163 11.82 -4.12 9.93
C THR A 163 10.32 -4.02 9.68
N ILE A 164 9.52 -4.92 10.25
CA ILE A 164 8.05 -4.86 10.13
C ILE A 164 7.50 -3.56 10.74
N ALA A 165 7.99 -3.14 11.91
CA ALA A 165 7.58 -1.86 12.49
C ALA A 165 7.87 -0.67 11.56
N ALA A 166 9.04 -0.66 10.90
CA ALA A 166 9.40 0.38 9.93
C ALA A 166 8.53 0.34 8.67
N VAL A 167 8.16 -0.84 8.19
CA VAL A 167 7.20 -1.03 7.09
C VAL A 167 5.86 -0.40 7.44
N LEU A 168 5.27 -0.81 8.58
CA LEU A 168 3.97 -0.31 9.04
C LEU A 168 3.99 1.20 9.22
N PHE A 169 5.02 1.73 9.88
CA PHE A 169 5.18 3.17 10.09
C PHE A 169 5.26 3.93 8.77
N THR A 170 6.03 3.43 7.80
CA THR A 170 6.17 4.04 6.48
C THR A 170 4.82 4.16 5.79
N PHE A 171 4.06 3.06 5.68
CA PHE A 171 2.77 3.07 5.00
C PHE A 171 1.70 3.86 5.76
N LEU A 172 1.72 3.83 7.10
CA LEU A 172 0.86 4.71 7.90
C LEU A 172 1.15 6.19 7.63
N ALA A 173 2.42 6.59 7.60
CA ALA A 173 2.82 7.97 7.33
C ALA A 173 2.41 8.44 5.92
N LEU A 174 2.39 7.55 4.92
CA LEU A 174 1.95 7.89 3.55
C LEU A 174 0.48 8.32 3.49
N ASN A 175 -0.36 7.99 4.49
CA ASN A 175 -1.72 8.51 4.60
C ASN A 175 -1.78 10.04 4.63
N ILE A 176 -0.73 10.71 5.13
CA ILE A 176 -0.65 12.18 5.10
C ILE A 176 -0.70 12.68 3.66
N SER A 177 0.03 12.01 2.75
CA SER A 177 0.01 12.34 1.32
C SER A 177 -1.36 12.07 0.69
N TYR A 178 -2.04 11.00 1.11
CA TYR A 178 -3.39 10.68 0.61
C TYR A 178 -4.44 11.68 1.08
N HIS A 179 -4.36 12.13 2.33
CA HIS A 179 -5.20 13.20 2.82
C HIS A 179 -4.97 14.51 2.06
N GLN A 180 -3.70 14.88 1.82
CA GLN A 180 -3.37 16.06 1.02
C GLN A 180 -3.83 15.92 -0.43
N TYR A 181 -3.75 14.71 -1.01
CA TYR A 181 -4.24 14.44 -2.35
C TYR A 181 -5.76 14.68 -2.43
N LEU A 182 -6.54 14.13 -1.50
CA LEU A 182 -7.98 14.37 -1.43
C LEU A 182 -8.34 15.85 -1.30
N ARG A 183 -7.57 16.62 -0.52
CA ARG A 183 -7.76 18.07 -0.42
C ARG A 183 -7.48 18.77 -1.74
N ALA A 184 -6.38 18.44 -2.42
CA ALA A 184 -6.03 19.01 -3.72
C ALA A 184 -7.09 18.72 -4.81
N LEU A 185 -7.74 17.55 -4.74
CA LEU A 185 -8.85 17.20 -5.65
C LEU A 185 -10.12 18.01 -5.38
N ARG A 186 -10.43 18.31 -4.12
CA ARG A 186 -11.61 19.12 -3.75
C ARG A 186 -11.48 20.59 -4.14
N THR A 187 -10.27 21.11 -4.21
CA THR A 187 -10.01 22.51 -4.61
C THR A 187 -9.93 22.70 -6.12
N ALA A 188 -9.86 21.61 -6.89
CA ALA A 188 -9.65 21.64 -8.33
C ALA A 188 -10.91 21.32 -9.16
N GLY A 189 -12.02 20.96 -8.50
CA GLY A 189 -13.33 20.72 -9.12
C GLY A 189 -14.36 21.68 -8.54
#